data_AF-A0A3C0N7C5-F1
#
_entry.id   AF-A0A3C0N7C5-F1
#
_cell.length_a   1.000
_cell.length_b   1.000
_cell.length_c   1.000
_cell.angle_alpha   90.00
_cell.angle_beta   90.00
_cell.angle_gamma   90.00
#
_symmetry.space_group_name_H-M   'P 1'
#
loop_
_entity.id
_entity.type
_entity.pdbx_description
1 polymer ?
#
loop_
_entity_poly.entity_id
_entity_poly.type
_entity_poly.pdbx_seq_one_letter_code
_entity_poly.pdbx_strand_id
1 'polypeptide(L)'
;MLSYERLGDRLRLAREQTGMSQTEAAQALGITSAALSQYEKGKRRVEALLLEELSQLYGVPLGYFFCHERLAIDWEVALRSMSKDLSSEGKAGISYLIKKVHLLEELYRLTETPFPTSPHPPFAALKEEKLSDYEVAEYAQKARRHFELGLAPILDLQGFLEAQGYKIFAVPLGKEKDDLSGFFFMHGSLGPIVAMNEDQAYTRISHKTR
;
A
#
# COMPACT_ATOMS: atom_id res chain seq x y z
N MET A 1 21.88 2.39 10.34
CA MET A 1 22.42 1.05 10.68
C MET A 1 21.40 0.03 10.21
N LEU A 2 21.76 -0.87 9.28
CA LEU A 2 20.88 -1.96 8.86
C LEU A 2 20.60 -2.87 10.07
N SER A 3 19.34 -3.14 10.40
CA SER A 3 19.00 -4.19 11.38
C SER A 3 18.96 -5.55 10.67
N TYR A 4 19.46 -6.60 11.34
CA TYR A 4 19.45 -7.97 10.79
C TYR A 4 18.03 -8.49 10.54
N GLU A 5 17.05 -8.00 11.29
CA GLU A 5 15.62 -8.28 11.09
C GLU A 5 15.15 -7.83 9.71
N ARG A 6 15.52 -6.61 9.27
CA ARG A 6 15.13 -6.09 7.95
C ARG A 6 15.75 -6.87 6.80
N LEU A 7 16.99 -7.31 6.97
CA LEU A 7 17.65 -8.19 6.00
C LEU A 7 16.89 -9.51 5.87
N GLY A 8 16.51 -10.10 7.01
CA GLY A 8 15.71 -11.31 7.07
C GLY A 8 14.36 -11.17 6.36
N ASP A 9 13.65 -10.07 6.60
CA ASP A 9 12.35 -9.82 5.94
C ASP A 9 12.49 -9.70 4.42
N ARG A 10 13.54 -9.02 3.92
CA ARG A 10 13.81 -8.92 2.48
C ARG A 10 14.16 -10.27 1.86
N LEU A 11 14.91 -11.10 2.57
CA LEU A 11 15.22 -12.48 2.14
C LEU A 11 13.95 -13.32 2.01
N ARG A 12 13.06 -13.23 3.01
CA ARG A 12 11.78 -13.93 3.00
C ARG A 12 10.90 -13.50 1.84
N LEU A 13 10.77 -12.19 1.61
CA LEU A 13 9.96 -11.63 0.52
C LEU A 13 10.47 -12.07 -0.85
N ALA A 14 11.78 -11.97 -1.09
CA ALA A 14 12.38 -12.41 -2.34
C ALA A 14 12.15 -13.91 -2.59
N ARG A 15 12.21 -14.75 -1.55
CA ARG A 15 11.84 -16.17 -1.65
C ARG A 15 10.36 -16.38 -1.95
N GLU A 16 9.46 -15.66 -1.29
CA GLU A 16 8.02 -15.79 -1.51
C GLU A 16 7.63 -15.38 -2.94
N GLN A 17 8.32 -14.39 -3.53
CA GLN A 17 8.13 -13.96 -4.91
C GLN A 17 8.53 -15.01 -5.96
N THR A 18 9.47 -15.91 -5.64
CA THR A 18 9.80 -17.04 -6.52
C THR A 18 8.86 -18.23 -6.35
N GLY A 19 7.94 -18.18 -5.38
CA GLY A 19 7.05 -19.30 -5.04
C GLY A 19 7.73 -20.45 -4.31
N MET A 20 9.01 -20.32 -3.92
CA MET A 20 9.75 -21.37 -3.23
C MET A 20 9.37 -21.45 -1.75
N SER A 21 9.21 -22.66 -1.23
CA SER A 21 9.18 -22.93 0.21
C SER A 21 10.57 -22.75 0.85
N GLN A 22 10.62 -22.57 2.17
CA GLN A 22 11.90 -22.54 2.90
C GLN A 22 12.70 -23.82 2.71
N THR A 23 12.03 -24.97 2.56
CA THR A 23 12.70 -26.26 2.35
C THR A 23 13.34 -26.33 0.98
N GLU A 24 12.64 -25.90 -0.08
CA GLU A 24 13.16 -25.90 -1.46
C GLU A 24 14.34 -24.93 -1.60
N ALA A 25 14.21 -23.70 -1.07
CA ALA A 25 15.28 -22.72 -1.13
C ALA A 25 16.51 -23.17 -0.31
N ALA A 26 16.31 -23.75 0.87
CA ALA A 26 17.42 -24.26 1.68
C ALA A 26 18.14 -25.43 0.99
N GLN A 27 17.39 -26.31 0.33
CA GLN A 27 17.96 -27.41 -0.45
C GLN A 27 18.77 -26.90 -1.64
N ALA A 28 18.30 -25.87 -2.35
CA ALA A 28 19.02 -25.25 -3.46
C ALA A 28 20.35 -24.59 -3.02
N LEU A 29 20.41 -24.11 -1.78
CA LEU A 29 21.59 -23.45 -1.19
C LEU A 29 22.49 -24.40 -0.37
N GLY A 30 22.13 -25.68 -0.26
CA GLY A 30 22.88 -26.64 0.56
C GLY A 30 22.88 -26.32 2.06
N ILE A 31 21.88 -25.59 2.57
CA ILE A 31 21.72 -25.26 4.00
C ILE A 31 20.50 -25.96 4.58
N THR A 32 20.34 -25.91 5.91
CA THR A 32 19.13 -26.44 6.55
C THR A 32 17.98 -25.43 6.48
N SER A 33 16.74 -25.91 6.36
CA SER A 33 15.54 -25.06 6.42
C SER A 33 15.45 -24.27 7.72
N ALA A 34 15.93 -24.86 8.82
CA ALA A 34 16.08 -24.18 10.10
C ALA A 34 17.07 -23.00 10.03
N ALA A 35 18.22 -23.17 9.37
CA ALA A 35 19.18 -22.07 9.18
C ALA A 35 18.57 -20.94 8.34
N LEU A 36 17.91 -21.28 7.21
CA LEU A 36 17.21 -20.30 6.39
C LEU A 36 16.13 -19.54 7.19
N SER A 37 15.34 -20.25 8.00
CA SER A 37 14.35 -19.63 8.88
C SER A 37 14.97 -18.64 9.89
N GLN A 38 16.17 -18.93 10.41
CA GLN A 38 16.88 -18.02 11.32
C GLN A 38 17.44 -16.78 10.60
N TYR A 39 17.89 -16.94 9.35
CA TYR A 39 18.28 -15.82 8.49
C TYR A 39 17.08 -14.92 8.17
N GLU A 40 15.96 -15.51 7.75
CA GLU A 40 14.72 -14.78 7.43
C GLU A 40 14.10 -14.09 8.65
N LYS A 41 14.34 -14.59 9.86
CA LYS A 41 13.90 -13.93 11.11
C LYS A 41 14.91 -12.89 11.63
N GLY A 42 16.03 -12.69 10.95
CA GLY A 42 17.12 -11.81 11.38
C GLY A 42 17.83 -12.24 12.67
N LYS A 43 17.61 -13.48 13.13
CA LYS A 43 18.19 -14.03 14.36
C LYS A 43 19.64 -14.49 14.17
N ARG A 44 20.03 -14.74 12.91
CA ARG A 44 21.39 -15.13 12.54
C ARG A 44 21.91 -14.19 11.46
N ARG A 45 23.18 -13.80 11.57
CA ARG A 45 23.86 -13.02 10.53
C ARG A 45 24.03 -13.86 9.27
N VAL A 46 23.73 -13.26 8.13
CA VAL A 46 23.95 -13.84 6.81
C VAL A 46 25.34 -13.42 6.33
N GLU A 47 26.12 -14.39 5.86
CA GLU A 47 27.45 -14.14 5.31
C GLU A 47 27.32 -13.56 3.89
N ALA A 48 28.30 -12.76 3.48
CA ALA A 48 28.24 -12.04 2.20
C ALA A 48 28.12 -12.99 0.99
N LEU A 49 28.84 -14.10 1.01
CA LEU A 49 28.79 -15.12 -0.06
C LEU A 49 27.40 -15.77 -0.15
N LEU A 50 26.84 -16.16 1.00
CA LEU A 50 25.48 -16.72 1.03
C LEU A 50 24.44 -15.70 0.55
N LEU A 51 24.64 -14.41 0.86
CA LEU A 51 23.74 -13.35 0.39
C LEU A 51 23.80 -13.16 -1.14
N GLU A 52 24.97 -13.35 -1.75
CA GLU A 52 25.14 -13.37 -3.20
C GLU A 52 24.45 -14.58 -3.85
N GLU A 53 24.58 -15.77 -3.24
CA GLU A 53 23.86 -16.98 -3.69
C GLU A 53 22.34 -16.80 -3.58
N LEU A 54 21.86 -16.19 -2.49
CA LEU A 54 20.44 -15.84 -2.30
C LEU A 54 19.95 -14.84 -3.36
N SER A 55 20.79 -13.84 -3.70
CA SER A 55 20.50 -12.87 -4.77
C SER A 55 20.31 -13.58 -6.11
N GLN A 56 21.20 -14.51 -6.46
CA GLN A 56 21.13 -15.29 -7.69
C GLN A 56 19.92 -16.24 -7.70
N LEU A 57 19.70 -16.97 -6.60
CA LEU A 57 18.60 -17.92 -6.48
C LEU A 57 17.22 -17.24 -6.57
N TYR A 58 17.09 -16.05 -5.98
CA TYR A 58 15.84 -15.30 -5.99
C TYR A 58 15.67 -14.38 -7.21
N GLY A 59 16.70 -14.24 -8.04
CA GLY A 59 16.65 -13.39 -9.24
C GLY A 59 16.54 -11.90 -8.93
N VAL A 60 17.05 -11.46 -7.78
CA VAL A 60 17.04 -10.04 -7.37
C VAL A 60 18.46 -9.50 -7.28
N PRO A 61 18.75 -8.24 -7.64
CA PRO A 61 20.08 -7.67 -7.48
C PRO A 61 20.47 -7.59 -6.01
N LEU A 62 21.76 -7.80 -5.68
CA LEU A 62 22.26 -7.80 -4.30
C LEU A 62 21.85 -6.54 -3.50
N GLY A 63 21.77 -5.38 -4.16
CA GLY A 63 21.32 -4.12 -3.57
C GLY A 63 19.88 -4.14 -3.02
N TYR A 64 19.02 -5.05 -3.51
CA TYR A 64 17.64 -5.23 -3.03
C TYR A 64 17.57 -5.48 -1.52
N PHE A 65 18.52 -6.25 -0.98
CA PHE A 65 18.57 -6.59 0.44
C PHE A 65 18.95 -5.42 1.35
N PHE A 66 19.44 -4.31 0.78
CA PHE A 66 19.97 -3.16 1.51
C PHE A 66 19.14 -1.87 1.37
N CYS A 67 18.02 -1.91 0.64
CA CYS A 67 17.13 -0.77 0.52
C CYS A 67 16.55 -0.35 1.88
N HIS A 68 16.72 0.94 2.22
CA HIS A 68 16.45 1.50 3.56
C HIS A 68 14.97 1.80 3.86
N GLU A 69 14.08 1.58 2.90
CA GLU A 69 12.65 1.83 3.10
C GLU A 69 12.06 0.78 4.06
N ARG A 70 11.47 1.28 5.16
CA ARG A 70 10.66 0.49 6.10
C ARG A 70 9.70 -0.36 5.27
N LEU A 71 9.70 -1.66 5.52
CA LEU A 71 8.59 -2.52 5.14
C LEU A 71 7.37 -2.10 5.97
N ALA A 72 6.70 -1.01 5.54
CA ALA A 72 5.24 -1.06 5.54
C ALA A 72 4.89 -2.36 4.82
N ILE A 73 3.90 -3.10 5.33
CA ILE A 73 3.35 -4.25 4.59
C ILE A 73 3.24 -3.80 3.15
N ASP A 74 3.89 -4.54 2.24
CA ASP A 74 3.89 -4.18 0.82
C ASP A 74 2.44 -3.94 0.45
N TRP A 75 2.15 -2.73 0.00
CA TRP A 75 0.78 -2.29 -0.21
C TRP A 75 0.09 -3.26 -1.19
N GLU A 76 0.82 -3.88 -2.12
CA GLU A 76 0.29 -4.94 -2.97
C GLU A 76 -0.13 -6.18 -2.19
N VAL A 77 0.70 -6.64 -1.25
CA VAL A 77 0.40 -7.82 -0.42
C VAL A 77 -0.84 -7.57 0.43
N ALA A 78 -0.95 -6.37 1.02
CA ALA A 78 -2.14 -5.97 1.77
C ALA A 78 -3.39 -5.96 0.87
N LEU A 79 -3.30 -5.35 -0.31
CA LEU A 79 -4.42 -5.28 -1.25
C LEU A 79 -4.84 -6.66 -1.78
N ARG A 80 -3.88 -7.51 -2.14
CA ARG A 80 -4.15 -8.87 -2.60
C ARG A 80 -4.78 -9.71 -1.48
N SER A 81 -4.34 -9.55 -0.24
CA SER A 81 -4.96 -10.23 0.90
C SER A 81 -6.40 -9.78 1.12
N MET A 82 -6.65 -8.46 1.08
CA MET A 82 -7.99 -7.89 1.19
C MET A 82 -8.91 -8.36 0.05
N SER A 83 -8.37 -8.55 -1.16
CA SER A 83 -9.17 -8.96 -2.31
C SER A 83 -9.72 -10.39 -2.23
N LYS A 84 -9.21 -11.26 -1.34
CA LYS A 84 -9.59 -12.69 -1.29
C LYS A 84 -11.08 -12.90 -1.07
N ASP A 85 -11.69 -12.06 -0.26
CA ASP A 85 -13.08 -12.15 0.15
C ASP A 85 -14.03 -11.35 -0.77
N LEU A 86 -13.50 -10.63 -1.77
CA LEU A 86 -14.29 -9.86 -2.73
C LEU A 86 -14.85 -10.72 -3.87
N SER A 87 -15.83 -10.15 -4.58
CA SER A 87 -16.37 -10.72 -5.81
C SER A 87 -15.30 -10.86 -6.90
N SER A 88 -15.60 -11.59 -7.98
CA SER A 88 -14.70 -11.71 -9.13
C SER A 88 -14.42 -10.34 -9.78
N GLU A 89 -15.42 -9.46 -9.82
CA GLU A 89 -15.31 -8.07 -10.29
C GLU A 89 -14.41 -7.26 -9.34
N GLY A 90 -14.63 -7.33 -8.03
CA GLY A 90 -13.79 -6.65 -7.04
C GLY A 90 -12.32 -7.10 -7.05
N LYS A 91 -12.06 -8.40 -7.22
CA LYS A 91 -10.70 -8.96 -7.41
C LYS A 91 -10.02 -8.42 -8.66
N ALA A 92 -10.76 -8.31 -9.77
CA ALA A 92 -10.26 -7.73 -11.01
C ALA A 92 -9.98 -6.22 -10.83
N GLY A 93 -10.84 -5.51 -10.10
CA GLY A 93 -10.66 -4.11 -9.71
C GLY A 93 -9.38 -3.84 -8.93
N ILE A 94 -9.13 -4.64 -7.88
CA ILE A 94 -7.89 -4.55 -7.10
C ILE A 94 -6.67 -4.82 -7.99
N SER A 95 -6.74 -5.84 -8.86
CA SER A 95 -5.64 -6.15 -9.79
C SER A 95 -5.40 -5.02 -10.80
N TYR A 96 -6.47 -4.34 -11.24
CA TYR A 96 -6.38 -3.17 -12.11
C TYR A 96 -5.77 -1.97 -11.39
N LEU A 97 -6.17 -1.71 -10.14
CA LEU A 97 -5.57 -0.66 -9.32
C LEU A 97 -4.06 -0.86 -9.14
N ILE A 98 -3.63 -2.07 -8.77
CA ILE A 98 -2.20 -2.39 -8.61
C ILE A 98 -1.42 -2.02 -9.87
N LYS A 99 -1.91 -2.42 -11.05
CA LYS A 99 -1.30 -2.06 -12.34
C LYS A 99 -1.23 -0.54 -12.54
N LYS A 100 -2.30 0.19 -12.22
CA LYS A 100 -2.35 1.65 -12.37
C LYS A 100 -1.37 2.38 -11.45
N VAL A 101 -1.21 1.90 -10.22
CA VAL A 101 -0.25 2.46 -9.26
C VAL A 101 1.18 2.26 -9.76
N HIS A 102 1.54 1.07 -10.27
CA HIS A 102 2.85 0.85 -10.90
C HIS A 102 3.09 1.75 -12.11
N LEU A 103 2.09 1.88 -12.99
CA LEU A 103 2.20 2.76 -14.16
C LEU A 103 2.42 4.21 -13.76
N LEU A 104 1.76 4.69 -12.70
CA LEU A 104 1.99 6.04 -12.17
C LEU A 104 3.41 6.18 -11.61
N GLU A 105 3.89 5.21 -10.86
CA GLU A 105 5.24 5.20 -10.31
C GLU A 105 6.31 5.19 -11.41
N GLU A 106 6.12 4.37 -12.44
CA GLU A 106 6.95 4.32 -13.63
C GLU A 106 6.92 5.65 -14.40
N LEU A 107 5.74 6.26 -14.54
CA LEU A 107 5.61 7.58 -15.17
C LEU A 107 6.45 8.62 -14.43
N TYR A 108 6.37 8.69 -13.09
CA TYR A 108 7.18 9.61 -12.30
C TYR A 108 8.68 9.41 -12.55
N ARG A 109 9.14 8.16 -12.63
CA ARG A 109 10.54 7.84 -12.94
C ARG A 109 10.93 8.28 -14.35
N LEU A 110 10.11 7.95 -15.35
CA LEU A 110 10.40 8.24 -16.77
C LEU A 110 10.38 9.74 -17.08
N THR A 111 9.52 10.50 -16.42
CA THR A 111 9.43 11.96 -16.62
C THR A 111 10.33 12.76 -15.67
N GLU A 112 11.14 12.07 -14.85
CA GLU A 112 11.97 12.69 -13.81
C GLU A 112 11.18 13.60 -12.85
N THR A 113 9.89 13.30 -12.66
CA THR A 113 9.03 14.06 -11.75
C THR A 113 9.44 13.74 -10.32
N PRO A 114 9.73 14.75 -9.47
CA PRO A 114 10.06 14.50 -8.07
C PRO A 114 8.91 13.78 -7.35
N PHE A 115 9.25 12.70 -6.65
CA PHE A 115 8.29 12.01 -5.79
C PHE A 115 7.83 12.92 -4.65
N PRO A 116 6.54 12.87 -4.24
CA PRO A 116 6.04 13.68 -3.14
C PRO A 116 6.78 13.37 -1.83
N THR A 117 7.30 14.40 -1.16
CA THR A 117 8.09 14.24 0.08
C THR A 117 7.27 14.11 1.36
N SER A 118 5.96 14.31 1.32
CA SER A 118 5.12 14.34 2.52
C SER A 118 3.96 13.37 2.44
N PRO A 119 3.91 12.38 3.32
CA PRO A 119 2.71 11.59 3.48
C PRO A 119 2.38 11.51 4.96
N HIS A 120 2.04 12.65 5.58
CA HIS A 120 1.35 12.60 6.87
C HIS A 120 0.15 13.55 6.83
N PRO A 121 -1.07 13.07 7.13
CA PRO A 121 -2.19 13.95 7.35
C PRO A 121 -1.81 15.02 8.38
N PRO A 122 -2.28 16.27 8.27
CA PRO A 122 -1.93 17.33 9.23
C PRO A 122 -2.43 17.02 10.65
N PHE A 123 -3.24 15.98 10.82
CA PHE A 123 -3.80 15.54 12.08
C PHE A 123 -3.13 14.27 12.58
N ALA A 124 -2.98 14.16 13.91
CA ALA A 124 -2.58 12.92 14.56
C ALA A 124 -3.63 11.82 14.30
N ALA A 125 -3.16 10.57 14.25
CA ALA A 125 -4.06 9.42 14.17
C ALA A 125 -5.03 9.43 15.37
N LEU A 126 -6.32 9.22 15.08
CA LEU A 126 -7.33 9.03 16.13
C LEU A 126 -7.12 7.66 16.77
N LYS A 127 -7.45 7.55 18.06
CA LYS A 127 -7.50 6.25 18.74
C LYS A 127 -8.59 5.40 18.10
N GLU A 128 -8.37 4.08 18.03
CA GLU A 128 -9.35 3.10 17.54
C GLU A 128 -10.49 2.90 18.56
N GLU A 129 -11.24 3.96 18.82
CA GLU A 129 -12.40 3.98 19.70
C GLU A 129 -13.64 4.37 18.89
N LYS A 130 -14.82 3.86 19.29
CA LYS A 130 -16.07 4.30 18.68
C LYS A 130 -16.33 5.76 19.06
N LEU A 131 -16.17 6.64 18.09
CA LEU A 131 -16.49 8.06 18.23
C LEU A 131 -18.01 8.25 18.27
N SER A 132 -18.45 9.14 19.15
CA SER A 132 -19.82 9.65 19.14
C SER A 132 -20.09 10.55 17.93
N ASP A 133 -21.36 10.70 17.53
CA ASP A 133 -21.75 11.60 16.44
C ASP A 133 -21.27 13.05 16.68
N TYR A 134 -21.22 13.46 17.94
CA TYR A 134 -20.69 14.76 18.34
C TYR A 134 -19.20 14.89 18.05
N GLU A 135 -18.38 13.91 18.44
CA GLU A 135 -16.94 13.91 18.17
C GLU A 135 -16.67 13.85 16.67
N VAL A 136 -17.42 13.04 15.92
CA VAL A 136 -17.34 12.97 14.46
C VAL A 136 -17.60 14.36 13.84
N ALA A 137 -18.66 15.04 14.27
CA ALA A 137 -18.97 16.39 13.81
C ALA A 137 -17.88 17.41 14.19
N GLU A 138 -17.28 17.28 15.38
CA GLU A 138 -16.19 18.13 15.84
C GLU A 138 -14.93 17.96 14.98
N TYR A 139 -14.52 16.71 14.71
CA TYR A 139 -13.38 16.42 13.83
C TYR A 139 -13.62 16.92 12.40
N ALA A 140 -14.83 16.76 11.87
CA ALA A 140 -15.19 17.32 10.57
C ALA A 140 -15.06 18.85 10.54
N GLN A 141 -15.46 19.55 11.61
CA GLN A 141 -15.27 21.00 11.72
C GLN A 141 -13.79 21.39 11.84
N LYS A 142 -12.99 20.66 12.62
CA LYS A 142 -11.54 20.89 12.73
C LYS A 142 -10.87 20.76 11.36
N ALA A 143 -11.20 19.72 10.61
CA ALA A 143 -10.71 19.51 9.25
C ALA A 143 -11.13 20.67 8.32
N ARG A 144 -12.40 21.07 8.33
CA ARG A 144 -12.90 22.19 7.52
C ARG A 144 -12.20 23.51 7.83
N ARG A 145 -11.91 23.79 9.11
CA ARG A 145 -11.18 25.00 9.51
C ARG A 145 -9.74 24.96 9.04
N HIS A 146 -9.07 23.82 9.18
CA HIS A 146 -7.68 23.66 8.75
C HIS A 146 -7.51 23.89 7.24
N PHE A 147 -8.44 23.40 6.43
CA PHE A 147 -8.43 23.54 4.97
C PHE A 147 -9.24 24.75 4.46
N GLU A 148 -9.72 25.62 5.35
CA GLU A 148 -10.50 26.83 5.01
C GLU A 148 -11.72 26.58 4.10
N LEU A 149 -12.37 25.42 4.25
CA LEU A 149 -13.44 24.94 3.35
C LEU A 149 -14.81 25.60 3.57
N GLY A 150 -14.95 26.41 4.63
CA GLY A 150 -16.25 26.96 5.04
C GLY A 150 -17.27 25.87 5.43
N LEU A 151 -18.57 26.17 5.27
CA LEU A 151 -19.67 25.26 5.61
C LEU A 151 -20.37 24.64 4.40
N ALA A 152 -20.07 25.12 3.20
CA ALA A 152 -20.69 24.64 1.97
C ALA A 152 -20.22 23.20 1.62
N PRO A 153 -21.01 22.43 0.85
CA PRO A 153 -20.55 21.19 0.27
C PRO A 153 -19.32 21.42 -0.63
N ILE A 154 -18.35 20.51 -0.55
CA ILE A 154 -17.19 20.49 -1.46
C ILE A 154 -17.68 19.93 -2.79
N LEU A 155 -17.67 20.75 -3.84
CA LEU A 155 -18.20 20.38 -5.15
C LEU A 155 -17.25 19.44 -5.91
N ASP A 156 -15.95 19.74 -5.87
CA ASP A 156 -14.90 18.92 -6.46
C ASP A 156 -14.00 18.35 -5.35
N LEU A 157 -14.49 17.27 -4.73
CA LEU A 157 -13.74 16.59 -3.67
C LEU A 157 -12.45 15.95 -4.21
N GLN A 158 -12.46 15.47 -5.46
CA GLN A 158 -11.31 14.83 -6.07
C GLN A 158 -10.19 15.85 -6.28
N GLY A 159 -10.46 16.94 -6.98
CA GLY A 159 -9.46 17.99 -7.21
C GLY A 159 -8.95 18.61 -5.90
N PHE A 160 -9.82 18.76 -4.90
CA PHE A 160 -9.41 19.20 -3.57
C PHE A 160 -8.38 18.25 -2.93
N LEU A 161 -8.65 16.95 -2.90
CA LEU A 161 -7.76 15.96 -2.30
C LEU A 161 -6.46 15.81 -3.11
N GLU A 162 -6.52 15.86 -4.44
CA GLU A 162 -5.34 15.82 -5.30
C GLU A 162 -4.41 17.02 -5.04
N ALA A 163 -4.97 18.21 -4.81
CA ALA A 163 -4.21 19.40 -4.41
C ALA A 163 -3.53 19.24 -3.03
N GLN A 164 -4.05 18.39 -2.16
CA GLN A 164 -3.43 18.02 -0.88
C GLN A 164 -2.42 16.86 -1.01
N GLY A 165 -2.14 16.39 -2.24
CA GLY A 165 -1.15 15.36 -2.51
C GLY A 165 -1.68 13.93 -2.58
N TYR A 166 -2.99 13.72 -2.36
CA TYR A 166 -3.61 12.40 -2.50
C TYR A 166 -3.65 11.97 -3.97
N LYS A 167 -3.44 10.68 -4.24
CA LYS A 167 -3.67 10.10 -5.57
C LYS A 167 -4.99 9.36 -5.56
N ILE A 168 -5.93 9.78 -6.40
CA ILE A 168 -7.28 9.22 -6.43
C ILE A 168 -7.41 8.33 -7.67
N PHE A 169 -7.90 7.10 -7.45
CA PHE A 169 -8.20 6.17 -8.52
C PHE A 169 -9.66 5.75 -8.43
N ALA A 170 -10.40 5.91 -9.52
CA ALA A 170 -11.68 5.24 -9.72
C ALA A 170 -11.40 3.87 -10.35
N VAL A 171 -11.87 2.81 -9.69
CA VAL A 171 -11.70 1.42 -10.16
C VAL A 171 -12.96 0.61 -9.88
N PRO A 172 -13.29 -0.42 -10.68
CA PRO A 172 -14.47 -1.24 -10.47
C PRO A 172 -14.22 -2.17 -9.28
N LEU A 173 -14.69 -1.80 -8.09
CA LEU A 173 -14.51 -2.62 -6.89
C LEU A 173 -15.67 -3.61 -6.69
N GLY A 174 -16.58 -3.69 -7.66
CA GLY A 174 -17.71 -4.59 -7.68
C GLY A 174 -19.00 -3.95 -7.14
N LYS A 175 -20.12 -4.66 -7.33
CA LYS A 175 -21.48 -4.18 -7.03
C LYS A 175 -22.14 -4.97 -5.90
N GLU A 176 -21.49 -6.02 -5.41
CA GLU A 176 -22.07 -6.91 -4.40
C GLU A 176 -22.04 -6.29 -3.01
N LYS A 177 -22.83 -6.85 -2.08
CA LYS A 177 -22.94 -6.31 -0.71
C LYS A 177 -21.62 -6.37 0.07
N ASP A 178 -20.79 -7.36 -0.24
CA ASP A 178 -19.50 -7.58 0.42
C ASP A 178 -18.33 -6.87 -0.33
N ASP A 179 -18.62 -6.21 -1.45
CA ASP A 179 -17.66 -5.42 -2.20
C ASP A 179 -17.40 -4.04 -1.57
N LEU A 180 -16.27 -3.43 -1.91
CA LEU A 180 -15.81 -2.20 -1.27
C LEU A 180 -16.40 -0.96 -1.95
N SER A 181 -16.84 0.02 -1.15
CA SER A 181 -17.13 1.38 -1.63
C SER A 181 -15.87 2.18 -1.95
N GLY A 182 -14.75 1.82 -1.32
CA GLY A 182 -13.46 2.46 -1.47
C GLY A 182 -12.55 2.15 -0.28
N PHE A 183 -11.29 2.50 -0.40
CA PHE A 183 -10.28 2.34 0.65
C PHE A 183 -9.12 3.32 0.44
N PHE A 184 -8.28 3.46 1.45
CA PHE A 184 -7.05 4.25 1.37
C PHE A 184 -5.85 3.44 1.84
N PHE A 185 -4.66 3.78 1.35
CA PHE A 185 -3.40 3.23 1.83
C PHE A 185 -2.25 4.21 1.58
N MET A 186 -1.11 3.94 2.20
CA MET A 186 0.10 4.73 2.07
C MET A 186 1.10 4.02 1.14
N HIS A 187 1.45 4.63 0.03
CA HIS A 187 2.50 4.15 -0.86
C HIS A 187 3.84 4.79 -0.46
N GLY A 188 4.92 4.00 -0.46
CA GLY A 188 6.26 4.45 -0.02
C GLY A 188 6.75 5.71 -0.74
N SER A 189 6.68 5.70 -2.08
CA SER A 189 7.14 6.83 -2.92
C SER A 189 6.04 7.81 -3.32
N LEU A 190 4.84 7.33 -3.69
CA LEU A 190 3.75 8.16 -4.20
C LEU A 190 2.90 8.85 -3.11
N GLY A 191 3.06 8.47 -1.85
CA GLY A 191 2.29 9.02 -0.73
C GLY A 191 0.88 8.42 -0.58
N PRO A 192 -0.10 9.18 -0.06
CA PRO A 192 -1.43 8.65 0.22
C PRO A 192 -2.22 8.38 -1.07
N ILE A 193 -2.75 7.17 -1.19
CA ILE A 193 -3.58 6.72 -2.30
C ILE A 193 -4.99 6.43 -1.80
N VAL A 194 -5.99 6.91 -2.53
CA VAL A 194 -7.42 6.63 -2.31
C VAL A 194 -7.96 5.91 -3.54
N ALA A 195 -8.54 4.74 -3.32
CA ALA A 195 -9.28 4.01 -4.33
C ALA A 195 -10.78 4.16 -4.06
N MET A 196 -11.52 4.61 -5.06
CA MET A 196 -12.97 4.75 -5.03
C MET A 196 -13.60 3.74 -5.98
N ASN A 197 -14.73 3.18 -5.57
CA ASN A 197 -15.50 2.32 -6.44
C ASN A 197 -16.18 3.15 -7.55
N GLU A 198 -15.82 2.89 -8.80
CA GLU A 198 -16.42 3.60 -9.95
C GLU A 198 -17.88 3.20 -10.21
N ASP A 199 -18.27 2.01 -9.77
CA ASP A 199 -19.64 1.49 -9.90
C ASP A 199 -20.62 2.14 -8.92
N GLN A 200 -20.11 2.86 -7.92
CA GLN A 200 -20.90 3.63 -6.97
C GLN A 200 -20.86 5.10 -7.36
N ALA A 201 -22.03 5.70 -7.60
CA ALA A 201 -22.12 7.10 -8.00
C ALA A 201 -21.48 8.03 -6.94
N TYR A 202 -20.29 8.56 -7.26
CA TYR A 202 -19.51 9.47 -6.41
C TYR A 202 -19.96 10.93 -6.53
N THR A 203 -20.64 11.30 -7.60
CA THR A 203 -21.31 12.60 -7.69
C THR A 203 -22.58 12.56 -6.85
N ARG A 204 -22.66 13.39 -5.80
CA ARG A 204 -23.94 13.81 -5.22
C ARG A 204 -24.71 14.58 -6.28
N ILE A 205 -25.36 13.88 -7.21
CA ILE A 205 -26.41 14.47 -8.03
C ILE A 205 -27.49 14.84 -7.01
N SER A 206 -27.64 16.13 -6.74
CA SER A 206 -28.82 16.59 -6.02
C SER A 206 -30.00 16.09 -6.84
N HIS A 207 -30.72 15.10 -6.33
CA HIS A 207 -32.09 14.89 -6.76
C HIS A 207 -32.82 16.18 -6.37
N LYS A 208 -32.82 17.16 -7.27
CA LYS A 208 -33.82 18.21 -7.27
C LYS A 208 -35.12 17.49 -7.62
N THR A 209 -35.86 17.18 -6.58
CA THR A 209 -37.29 16.89 -6.61
C THR A 209 -37.94 17.89 -7.56
N ARG A 210 -38.60 17.37 -8.60
CA ARG A 210 -39.69 18.06 -9.28
C ARG A 210 -40.99 17.45 -8.79
#